data_AF-A0A7V3XAX1-F1
#
_entry.id   AF-A0A7V3XAX1-F1
#
_cell.length_a   1.000
_cell.length_b   1.000
_cell.length_c   1.000
_cell.angle_alpha   90.00
_cell.angle_beta   90.00
_cell.angle_gamma   90.00
#
_symmetry.space_group_name_H-M   'P 1'
#
loop_
_entity.id
_entity.type
_entity.pdbx_description
1 polymer ?
#
loop_
_entity_poly.entity_id
_entity_poly.type
_entity_poly.pdbx_seq_one_letter_code
_entity_poly.pdbx_strand_id
1 'polypeptide(L)'
;MQVHMSRLYIPFLIALLFLHSGCTSYSVLQKGEVLYKMGKYPEAISQWEKVPAWDKNYLEAQLRISETRRQLQERSARSEKKILIERLSRSGEAAFRKKNYLKARADWKRVLRLDPTNAQAEQRLKDVDFIISSSDRVFYNRGVTFYNQGLLNAAKQEFERALKINPDNTKAAQYLQAISRVNYILYTFKKGDTLAKIAKSYTRNAEDAKILVDFNNLDDPSKVKPGEVLKIPQIKGFKLVARREKPDDGAEEFSLETVPKEESSPRDKTVSSLLEEGILLYTEGNYKEALNLFEKVLAEDPTSYEAKRYLLLTKENLKEEPSAQKDVEIPEEEETEAPKYATGQKETDEAQAKIEKILERGLSYKERQEYAEAIAEFEKVLNLDPDHAQAKAYLEESREALQKQATFHLNEGIRYFNNQQLEQAIAEWDKVLAINPDNQKARDYQQRAFTMLEKLRTLQNSQGQPEQSN
;
A
#
# COMPACT_ATOMS: atom_id res chain seq x y z
N MET A 1 -78.27 -64.32 -19.53
CA MET A 1 -78.49 -62.91 -19.91
C MET A 1 -78.13 -62.07 -18.70
N GLN A 2 -77.00 -61.35 -18.69
CA GLN A 2 -76.87 -59.95 -19.16
C GLN A 2 -77.78 -59.03 -18.32
N VAL A 3 -77.32 -57.97 -17.64
CA VAL A 3 -76.49 -56.87 -18.14
C VAL A 3 -75.79 -56.13 -16.97
N HIS A 4 -74.48 -55.91 -17.13
CA HIS A 4 -73.67 -54.87 -16.48
C HIS A 4 -74.23 -53.47 -16.76
N MET A 5 -74.28 -52.55 -15.79
CA MET A 5 -74.08 -51.10 -16.01
C MET A 5 -74.18 -50.33 -14.68
N SER A 6 -73.04 -49.98 -14.09
CA SER A 6 -72.89 -48.88 -13.11
C SER A 6 -71.42 -48.70 -12.71
N ARG A 7 -70.54 -48.53 -13.70
CA ARG A 7 -69.12 -48.15 -13.48
C ARG A 7 -68.64 -47.18 -14.56
N LEU A 8 -69.43 -46.16 -14.88
CA LEU A 8 -69.06 -45.19 -15.90
C LEU A 8 -69.57 -43.76 -15.62
N TYR A 9 -69.36 -43.24 -14.40
CA TYR A 9 -69.62 -41.82 -14.12
C TYR A 9 -68.55 -41.10 -13.28
N ILE A 10 -67.59 -41.83 -12.71
CA ILE A 10 -66.47 -41.26 -11.94
C ILE A 10 -65.35 -40.67 -12.85
N PRO A 11 -64.92 -41.32 -13.96
CA PRO A 11 -63.83 -40.75 -14.77
C PRO A 11 -64.26 -39.49 -15.55
N PHE A 12 -65.56 -39.30 -15.84
CA PHE A 12 -66.06 -38.11 -16.55
C PHE A 12 -66.17 -36.87 -15.65
N LEU A 13 -66.52 -37.05 -14.37
CA LEU A 13 -66.56 -35.98 -13.37
C LEU A 13 -65.14 -35.52 -12.97
N ILE A 14 -64.19 -36.45 -12.95
CA ILE A 14 -62.76 -36.15 -12.75
C ILE A 14 -62.20 -35.38 -13.97
N ALA A 15 -62.55 -35.76 -15.21
CA ALA A 15 -62.15 -35.04 -16.42
C ALA A 15 -62.74 -33.62 -16.53
N LEU A 16 -63.98 -33.40 -16.06
CA LEU A 16 -64.59 -32.06 -16.05
C LEU A 16 -63.98 -31.14 -14.98
N LEU A 17 -63.55 -31.69 -13.83
CA LEU A 17 -62.78 -30.97 -12.82
C LEU A 17 -61.39 -30.57 -13.34
N PHE A 18 -60.76 -31.37 -14.19
CA PHE A 18 -59.47 -31.03 -14.81
C PHE A 18 -59.55 -29.88 -15.83
N LEU A 19 -60.67 -29.75 -16.57
CA LEU A 19 -60.85 -28.70 -17.58
C LEU A 19 -61.23 -27.33 -17.00
N HIS A 20 -62.09 -27.29 -15.97
CA HIS A 20 -62.41 -26.04 -15.27
C HIS A 20 -61.23 -25.52 -14.44
N SER A 21 -60.47 -26.42 -13.81
CA SER A 21 -59.36 -26.02 -12.93
C SER A 21 -58.14 -25.48 -13.69
N GLY A 22 -57.85 -26.01 -14.88
CA GLY A 22 -56.74 -25.52 -15.72
C GLY A 22 -56.94 -24.08 -16.20
N CYS A 23 -58.19 -23.64 -16.38
CA CYS A 23 -58.52 -22.25 -16.71
C CYS A 23 -58.38 -21.32 -15.49
N THR A 24 -58.67 -21.83 -14.28
CA THR A 24 -58.50 -21.07 -13.03
C THR A 24 -57.05 -20.91 -12.62
N SER A 25 -56.19 -21.93 -12.76
CA SER A 25 -54.76 -21.81 -12.39
C SER A 25 -53.99 -20.90 -13.34
N TYR A 26 -54.35 -20.90 -14.63
CA TYR A 26 -53.79 -19.94 -15.58
C TYR A 26 -54.17 -18.50 -15.25
N SER A 27 -55.43 -18.23 -14.90
CA SER A 27 -55.86 -16.88 -14.49
C SER A 27 -55.21 -16.42 -13.19
N VAL A 28 -54.98 -17.35 -12.24
CA VAL A 28 -54.21 -17.10 -11.01
C VAL A 28 -52.76 -16.71 -11.32
N LEU A 29 -52.09 -17.44 -12.23
CA LEU A 29 -50.74 -17.10 -12.70
C LEU A 29 -50.69 -15.70 -13.32
N GLN A 30 -51.62 -15.37 -14.23
CA GLN A 30 -51.69 -14.06 -14.89
C GLN A 30 -51.95 -12.94 -13.89
N LYS A 31 -52.82 -13.16 -12.90
CA LYS A 31 -53.09 -12.16 -11.85
C LYS A 31 -51.86 -11.92 -10.98
N GLY A 32 -51.14 -12.97 -10.59
CA GLY A 32 -49.86 -12.84 -9.88
C GLY A 32 -48.82 -12.08 -10.71
N GLU A 33 -48.78 -12.30 -12.03
CA GLU A 33 -47.91 -11.57 -12.95
C GLU A 33 -48.22 -10.07 -13.01
N VAL A 34 -49.50 -9.71 -13.05
CA VAL A 34 -49.92 -8.30 -13.00
C VAL A 34 -49.49 -7.65 -11.69
N LEU A 35 -49.66 -8.33 -10.55
CA LEU A 35 -49.22 -7.83 -9.24
C LEU A 35 -47.69 -7.70 -9.16
N TYR A 36 -46.96 -8.65 -9.74
CA TYR A 36 -45.50 -8.59 -9.84
C TYR A 36 -45.03 -7.37 -10.65
N LYS A 37 -45.65 -7.13 -11.81
CA LYS A 37 -45.39 -5.93 -12.64
C LYS A 37 -45.76 -4.63 -11.95
N MET A 38 -46.74 -4.65 -11.05
CA MET A 38 -47.09 -3.52 -10.18
C MET A 38 -46.14 -3.34 -8.98
N GLY A 39 -45.13 -4.19 -8.81
CA GLY A 39 -44.20 -4.16 -7.67
C GLY A 39 -44.78 -4.68 -6.35
N LYS A 40 -45.99 -5.25 -6.39
CA LYS A 40 -46.69 -5.85 -5.23
C LYS A 40 -46.23 -7.30 -5.02
N TYR A 41 -44.94 -7.46 -4.71
CA TYR A 41 -44.28 -8.76 -4.64
C TYR A 41 -44.90 -9.73 -3.59
N PRO A 42 -45.23 -9.29 -2.37
CA PRO A 42 -45.91 -10.16 -1.40
C PRO A 42 -47.27 -10.65 -1.90
N GLU A 43 -48.05 -9.76 -2.52
CA GLU A 43 -49.36 -10.10 -3.07
C GLU A 43 -49.25 -10.99 -4.30
N ALA A 44 -48.24 -10.81 -5.15
CA ALA A 44 -47.93 -11.67 -6.28
C ALA A 44 -47.57 -13.09 -5.84
N ILE A 45 -46.67 -13.23 -4.85
CA ILE A 45 -46.34 -14.52 -4.21
C ILE A 45 -47.61 -15.17 -3.65
N SER A 46 -48.40 -14.42 -2.88
CA SER A 46 -49.66 -14.92 -2.30
C SER A 46 -50.69 -15.34 -3.36
N GLN A 47 -50.71 -14.71 -4.55
CA GLN A 47 -51.55 -15.21 -5.65
C GLN A 47 -50.99 -16.50 -6.25
N TRP A 48 -49.69 -16.59 -6.52
CA TRP A 48 -49.09 -17.79 -7.11
C TRP A 48 -49.17 -19.01 -6.17
N GLU A 49 -49.12 -18.81 -4.85
CA GLU A 49 -49.30 -19.87 -3.84
C GLU A 49 -50.67 -20.56 -3.91
N LYS A 50 -51.66 -19.95 -4.58
CA LYS A 50 -53.00 -20.54 -4.78
C LYS A 50 -53.02 -21.62 -5.86
N VAL A 51 -51.97 -21.76 -6.68
CA VAL A 51 -51.89 -22.83 -7.68
C VAL A 51 -51.68 -24.17 -6.97
N PRO A 52 -52.58 -25.15 -7.12
CA PRO A 52 -52.50 -26.40 -6.37
C PRO A 52 -51.39 -27.32 -6.92
N ALA A 53 -50.81 -28.15 -6.05
CA ALA A 53 -49.64 -28.99 -6.36
C ALA A 53 -49.82 -29.98 -7.52
N TRP A 54 -51.06 -30.37 -7.81
CA TRP A 54 -51.40 -31.29 -8.90
C TRP A 54 -51.61 -30.58 -10.26
N ASP A 55 -51.62 -29.24 -10.30
CA ASP A 55 -51.82 -28.48 -11.53
C ASP A 55 -50.53 -28.46 -12.38
N LYS A 56 -50.68 -28.56 -13.70
CA LYS A 56 -49.55 -28.50 -14.64
C LYS A 56 -48.72 -27.20 -14.52
N ASN A 57 -49.35 -26.12 -14.04
CA ASN A 57 -48.76 -24.80 -13.86
C ASN A 57 -48.10 -24.62 -12.48
N TYR A 58 -48.16 -25.62 -11.60
CA TYR A 58 -47.61 -25.53 -10.25
C TYR A 58 -46.10 -25.26 -10.25
N LEU A 59 -45.35 -25.95 -11.11
CA LEU A 59 -43.90 -25.77 -11.21
C LEU A 59 -43.53 -24.34 -11.63
N GLU A 60 -44.29 -23.77 -12.57
CA GLU A 60 -44.13 -22.38 -13.00
C GLU A 60 -44.44 -21.39 -11.86
N ALA A 61 -45.51 -21.63 -11.09
CA ALA A 61 -45.86 -20.81 -9.94
C ALA A 61 -44.74 -20.84 -8.86
N GLN A 62 -44.18 -22.03 -8.57
CA GLN A 62 -43.08 -22.18 -7.62
C GLN A 62 -41.79 -21.47 -8.08
N LEU A 63 -41.47 -21.55 -9.39
CA LEU A 63 -40.33 -20.84 -9.96
C LEU A 63 -40.48 -19.32 -9.75
N ARG A 64 -41.64 -18.75 -10.12
CA ARG A 64 -41.93 -17.32 -9.94
C ARG A 64 -41.86 -16.87 -8.48
N ILE A 65 -42.38 -17.69 -7.56
CA ILE A 65 -42.28 -17.44 -6.10
C ILE A 65 -40.81 -17.41 -5.67
N SER A 66 -40.01 -18.40 -6.08
CA SER A 66 -38.60 -18.51 -5.68
C SER A 66 -37.76 -17.33 -6.19
N GLU A 67 -37.94 -16.93 -7.45
CA GLU A 67 -37.27 -15.79 -8.06
C GLU A 67 -37.63 -14.48 -7.37
N THR A 68 -38.93 -14.29 -7.07
CA THR A 68 -39.42 -13.07 -6.42
C THR A 68 -38.92 -12.96 -4.98
N ARG A 69 -38.86 -14.08 -4.24
CA ARG A 69 -38.28 -14.11 -2.89
C ARG A 69 -36.79 -13.79 -2.93
N ARG A 70 -36.02 -14.36 -3.87
CA ARG A 70 -34.60 -14.04 -4.08
C ARG A 70 -34.42 -12.55 -4.36
N GLN A 71 -35.24 -11.98 -5.24
CA GLN A 71 -35.20 -10.55 -5.56
C GLN A 71 -35.48 -9.67 -4.34
N LEU A 72 -36.49 -10.01 -3.54
CA LEU A 72 -36.80 -9.30 -2.29
C LEU A 72 -35.64 -9.38 -1.30
N GLN A 73 -35.05 -10.56 -1.14
CA GLN A 73 -33.88 -10.76 -0.28
C GLN A 73 -32.69 -9.91 -0.76
N GLU A 74 -32.38 -9.90 -2.06
CA GLU A 74 -31.32 -9.07 -2.63
C GLU A 74 -31.56 -7.57 -2.45
N ARG A 75 -32.82 -7.12 -2.62
CA ARG A 75 -33.18 -5.71 -2.37
C ARG A 75 -33.03 -5.35 -0.89
N SER A 76 -33.43 -6.23 0.01
CA SER A 76 -33.25 -6.04 1.46
C SER A 76 -31.77 -6.02 1.86
N ALA A 77 -30.95 -6.94 1.33
CA ALA A 77 -29.52 -6.93 1.56
C ALA A 77 -28.85 -5.66 0.99
N ARG A 78 -29.30 -5.19 -0.19
CA ARG A 78 -28.82 -3.94 -0.78
C ARG A 78 -29.19 -2.72 0.07
N SER A 79 -30.40 -2.68 0.65
CA SER A 79 -30.81 -1.58 1.53
C SER A 79 -30.07 -1.60 2.88
N GLU A 80 -29.88 -2.77 3.49
CA GLU A 80 -29.09 -2.95 4.71
C GLU A 80 -27.63 -2.52 4.51
N LYS A 81 -27.03 -2.94 3.38
CA LYS A 81 -25.68 -2.53 2.98
C LYS A 81 -25.57 -1.02 2.89
N LYS A 82 -26.55 -0.34 2.27
CA LYS A 82 -26.59 1.12 2.18
C LYS A 82 -26.66 1.79 3.55
N ILE A 83 -27.53 1.31 4.44
CA ILE A 83 -27.65 1.82 5.82
C ILE A 83 -26.34 1.64 6.59
N LEU A 84 -25.69 0.49 6.42
CA LEU A 84 -24.41 0.22 7.06
C LEU A 84 -23.30 1.16 6.57
N ILE A 85 -23.22 1.41 5.26
CA ILE A 85 -22.28 2.38 4.68
C ILE A 85 -22.51 3.77 5.29
N GLU A 86 -23.75 4.26 5.32
CA GLU A 86 -24.08 5.57 5.90
C GLU A 86 -23.70 5.67 7.38
N ARG A 87 -23.97 4.61 8.15
CA ARG A 87 -23.61 4.54 9.58
C ARG A 87 -22.09 4.58 9.78
N LEU A 88 -21.34 3.81 8.99
CA LEU A 88 -19.88 3.78 9.06
C LEU A 88 -19.28 5.11 8.64
N SER A 89 -19.77 5.74 7.57
CA SER A 89 -19.33 7.07 7.15
C SER A 89 -19.55 8.11 8.25
N ARG A 90 -20.72 8.13 8.91
CA ARG A 90 -20.98 9.03 10.05
C ARG A 90 -20.08 8.74 11.25
N SER A 91 -19.83 7.48 11.56
CA SER A 91 -18.91 7.07 12.63
C SER A 91 -17.47 7.52 12.34
N GLY A 92 -17.01 7.32 11.10
CA GLY A 92 -15.70 7.76 10.63
C GLY A 92 -15.51 9.27 10.76
N GLU A 93 -16.47 10.06 10.28
CA GLU A 93 -16.44 11.53 10.40
C GLU A 93 -16.50 12.02 11.86
N ALA A 94 -17.24 11.32 12.73
CA ALA A 94 -17.27 11.64 14.16
C ALA A 94 -15.93 11.31 14.85
N ALA A 95 -15.32 10.18 14.49
CA ALA A 95 -14.01 9.78 14.98
C ALA A 95 -12.91 10.75 14.53
N PHE A 96 -12.94 11.17 13.25
CA PHE A 96 -12.02 12.15 12.68
C PHE A 96 -12.08 13.49 13.40
N ARG A 97 -13.29 14.04 13.63
CA ARG A 97 -13.48 15.28 14.40
C ARG A 97 -12.95 15.19 15.84
N LYS A 98 -13.04 14.01 16.45
CA LYS A 98 -12.46 13.71 17.78
C LYS A 98 -10.96 13.42 17.75
N LYS A 99 -10.31 13.55 16.58
CA LYS A 99 -8.89 13.19 16.34
C LYS A 99 -8.56 11.72 16.64
N ASN A 100 -9.57 10.85 16.67
CA ASN A 100 -9.39 9.40 16.77
C ASN A 100 -9.20 8.82 15.37
N TYR A 101 -8.03 9.11 14.80
CA TYR A 101 -7.69 8.80 13.41
C TYR A 101 -7.67 7.30 13.11
N LEU A 102 -7.23 6.47 14.07
CA LEU A 102 -7.22 5.01 13.88
C LEU A 102 -8.63 4.44 13.74
N LYS A 103 -9.59 4.90 14.56
CA LYS A 103 -10.99 4.51 14.42
C LYS A 103 -11.58 5.02 13.10
N ALA A 104 -11.33 6.28 12.76
CA ALA A 104 -11.82 6.87 11.52
C ALA A 104 -11.35 6.09 10.29
N ARG A 105 -10.05 5.77 10.24
CA ARG A 105 -9.42 4.91 9.24
C ARG A 105 -10.09 3.55 9.14
N ALA A 106 -10.35 2.88 10.28
CA ALA A 106 -10.99 1.58 10.29
C ALA A 106 -12.43 1.61 9.74
N ASP A 107 -13.20 2.64 10.09
CA ASP A 107 -14.58 2.83 9.61
C ASP A 107 -14.60 3.05 8.09
N TRP A 108 -13.75 3.94 7.55
CA TRP A 108 -13.68 4.19 6.10
C TRP A 108 -13.12 3.01 5.31
N LYS A 109 -12.14 2.26 5.85
CA LYS A 109 -11.71 0.99 5.24
C LYS A 109 -12.87 -0.02 5.15
N ARG A 110 -13.76 -0.04 6.15
CA ARG A 110 -14.96 -0.91 6.11
C ARG A 110 -15.98 -0.42 5.09
N VAL A 111 -16.13 0.89 4.91
CA VAL A 111 -16.93 1.45 3.81
C VAL A 111 -16.39 0.97 2.47
N LEU A 112 -15.09 1.10 2.21
CA LEU A 112 -14.49 0.68 0.93
C LEU A 112 -14.57 -0.83 0.67
N ARG A 113 -14.60 -1.67 1.71
CA ARG A 113 -14.89 -3.11 1.54
C ARG A 113 -16.33 -3.38 1.10
N LEU A 114 -17.28 -2.55 1.51
CA LEU A 114 -18.68 -2.67 1.12
C LEU A 114 -18.91 -2.00 -0.24
N ASP A 115 -18.34 -0.83 -0.46
CA ASP A 115 -18.48 -0.02 -1.67
C ASP A 115 -17.09 0.50 -2.11
N PRO A 116 -16.36 -0.28 -2.93
CA PRO A 116 -15.03 0.11 -3.41
C PRO A 116 -15.01 1.40 -4.24
N THR A 117 -16.15 1.79 -4.79
CA THR A 117 -16.31 3.01 -5.62
C THR A 117 -16.63 4.27 -4.80
N ASN A 118 -16.62 4.16 -3.46
CA ASN A 118 -16.98 5.27 -2.59
C ASN A 118 -15.87 6.35 -2.54
N ALA A 119 -15.94 7.31 -3.46
CA ALA A 119 -14.95 8.39 -3.59
C ALA A 119 -14.74 9.19 -2.30
N GLN A 120 -15.80 9.41 -1.51
CA GLN A 120 -15.69 10.11 -0.22
C GLN A 120 -14.84 9.31 0.78
N ALA A 121 -15.14 8.02 0.96
CA ALA A 121 -14.39 7.16 1.89
C ALA A 121 -12.93 6.98 1.43
N GLU A 122 -12.69 6.93 0.12
CA GLU A 122 -11.34 6.87 -0.44
C GLU A 122 -10.54 8.13 -0.11
N GLN A 123 -11.11 9.32 -0.37
CA GLN A 123 -10.46 10.59 -0.04
C GLN A 123 -10.20 10.70 1.46
N ARG A 124 -11.19 10.35 2.29
CA ARG A 124 -11.03 10.38 3.75
C ARG A 124 -9.97 9.42 4.26
N LEU A 125 -9.81 8.26 3.61
CA LEU A 125 -8.75 7.32 3.92
C LEU A 125 -7.37 7.92 3.59
N LYS A 126 -7.23 8.61 2.44
CA LYS A 126 -6.01 9.34 2.08
C LYS A 126 -5.69 10.45 3.09
N ASP A 127 -6.68 11.26 3.47
CA ASP A 127 -6.52 12.34 4.45
C ASP A 127 -6.00 11.80 5.80
N VAL A 128 -6.62 10.73 6.31
CA VAL A 128 -6.26 10.18 7.62
C VAL A 128 -4.91 9.46 7.60
N ASP A 129 -4.59 8.76 6.52
CA ASP A 129 -3.29 8.11 6.35
C ASP A 129 -2.16 9.15 6.27
N PHE A 130 -2.40 10.29 5.63
CA PHE A 130 -1.47 11.42 5.64
C PHE A 130 -1.26 12.00 7.05
N ILE A 131 -2.34 12.19 7.81
CA ILE A 131 -2.26 12.72 9.18
C ILE A 131 -1.51 11.75 10.10
N ILE A 132 -1.82 10.45 10.01
CA ILE A 132 -1.17 9.41 10.81
C ILE A 132 0.33 9.35 10.48
N SER A 133 0.68 9.31 9.19
CA SER A 133 2.08 9.19 8.72
C SER A 133 2.93 10.46 8.90
N SER A 134 2.30 11.62 9.05
CA SER A 134 3.01 12.86 9.41
C SER A 134 3.21 12.97 10.92
N SER A 135 2.26 12.46 11.70
CA SER A 135 2.29 12.51 13.17
C SER A 135 3.30 11.54 13.78
N ASP A 136 3.41 10.31 13.26
CA ASP A 136 4.38 9.32 13.75
C ASP A 136 5.83 9.66 13.35
N ARG A 137 6.02 10.33 12.20
CA ARG A 137 7.34 10.71 11.66
C ARG A 137 8.23 11.45 12.67
N VAL A 138 7.66 12.31 13.51
CA VAL A 138 8.42 13.05 14.52
C VAL A 138 9.04 12.10 15.54
N PHE A 139 8.26 11.14 16.03
CA PHE A 139 8.72 10.12 16.98
C PHE A 139 9.70 9.18 16.30
N TYR A 140 9.39 8.72 15.08
CA TYR A 140 10.31 7.88 14.30
C TYR A 140 11.68 8.55 14.11
N ASN A 141 11.73 9.81 13.64
CA ASN A 141 12.97 10.53 13.41
C ASN A 141 13.76 10.76 14.71
N ARG A 142 13.08 11.05 15.81
CA ARG A 142 13.72 11.19 17.12
C ARG A 142 14.27 9.84 17.61
N GLY A 143 13.54 8.76 17.40
CA GLY A 143 13.99 7.39 17.67
C GLY A 143 15.24 7.03 16.88
N VAL A 144 15.28 7.35 15.57
CA VAL A 144 16.48 7.18 14.73
C VAL A 144 17.66 7.99 15.26
N THR A 145 17.43 9.24 15.68
CA THR A 145 18.48 10.06 16.30
C THR A 145 19.05 9.41 17.56
N PHE A 146 18.20 8.92 18.47
CA PHE A 146 18.65 8.21 19.68
C PHE A 146 19.35 6.89 19.36
N TYR A 147 18.83 6.12 18.41
CA TYR A 147 19.43 4.87 17.95
C TYR A 147 20.85 5.12 17.41
N ASN A 148 20.98 6.13 16.55
CA ASN A 148 22.26 6.58 15.99
C ASN A 148 23.18 7.19 17.05
N GLN A 149 22.67 7.57 18.23
CA GLN A 149 23.47 7.97 19.39
C GLN A 149 23.88 6.79 20.27
N GLY A 150 23.24 5.61 20.13
CA GLY A 150 23.45 4.44 20.98
C GLY A 150 22.53 4.38 22.19
N LEU A 151 21.63 5.35 22.32
CA LEU A 151 20.66 5.45 23.40
C LEU A 151 19.45 4.57 23.03
N LEU A 152 19.62 3.26 23.16
CA LEU A 152 18.66 2.26 22.67
C LEU A 152 17.35 2.26 23.44
N ASN A 153 17.33 2.53 24.75
CA ASN A 153 16.08 2.60 25.52
C ASN A 153 15.31 3.89 25.19
N ALA A 154 15.99 5.03 25.07
CA ALA A 154 15.38 6.25 24.54
C ALA A 154 14.84 6.05 23.11
N ALA A 155 15.59 5.40 22.24
CA ALA A 155 15.16 5.07 20.87
C ALA A 155 13.93 4.16 20.88
N LYS A 156 13.94 3.11 21.69
CA LYS A 156 12.82 2.17 21.87
C LYS A 156 11.53 2.90 22.22
N GLN A 157 11.56 3.80 23.21
CA GLN A 157 10.38 4.56 23.63
C GLN A 157 9.81 5.42 22.49
N GLU A 158 10.68 6.02 21.67
CA GLU A 158 10.26 6.82 20.52
C GLU A 158 9.65 5.98 19.41
N PHE A 159 10.22 4.82 19.09
CA PHE A 159 9.63 3.91 18.11
C PHE A 159 8.28 3.33 18.59
N GLU A 160 8.13 3.03 19.88
CA GLU A 160 6.84 2.63 20.46
C GLU A 160 5.78 3.73 20.35
N ARG A 161 6.16 5.00 20.56
CA ARG A 161 5.26 6.15 20.33
C ARG A 161 4.87 6.28 18.87
N ALA A 162 5.81 6.08 17.94
CA ALA A 162 5.53 6.07 16.52
C ALA A 162 4.52 4.97 16.16
N LEU A 163 4.71 3.74 16.63
CA LEU A 163 3.80 2.61 16.39
C LEU A 163 2.43 2.78 17.05
N LYS A 164 2.35 3.46 18.19
CA LYS A 164 1.06 3.78 18.83
C LYS A 164 0.19 4.70 17.96
N ILE A 165 0.82 5.59 17.20
CA ILE A 165 0.13 6.50 16.26
C ILE A 165 -0.13 5.79 14.93
N ASN A 166 0.89 5.11 14.42
CA ASN A 166 0.88 4.40 13.15
C ASN A 166 1.33 2.94 13.34
N PRO A 167 0.40 2.02 13.63
CA PRO A 167 0.73 0.59 13.79
C PRO A 167 1.38 -0.03 12.55
N ASP A 168 1.19 0.57 11.37
CA ASP A 168 1.73 0.10 10.10
C ASP A 168 3.14 0.66 9.80
N ASN A 169 3.77 1.39 10.73
CA ASN A 169 5.14 1.88 10.56
C ASN A 169 6.16 0.73 10.71
N THR A 170 6.34 -0.04 9.63
CA THR A 170 7.25 -1.19 9.57
C THR A 170 8.69 -0.81 9.91
N LYS A 171 9.14 0.39 9.57
CA LYS A 171 10.49 0.88 9.88
C LYS A 171 10.71 1.01 11.38
N ALA A 172 9.75 1.60 12.11
CA ALA A 172 9.81 1.68 13.57
C ALA A 172 9.82 0.28 14.22
N ALA A 173 9.00 -0.64 13.71
CA ALA A 173 8.99 -2.04 14.17
C ALA A 173 10.33 -2.75 13.94
N GLN A 174 10.96 -2.56 12.77
CA GLN A 174 12.28 -3.10 12.45
C GLN A 174 13.36 -2.60 13.42
N TYR A 175 13.35 -1.31 13.78
CA TYR A 175 14.29 -0.80 14.79
C TYR A 175 14.07 -1.40 16.18
N LEU A 176 12.82 -1.61 16.60
CA LEU A 176 12.52 -2.29 17.86
C LEU A 176 13.05 -3.73 17.87
N GLN A 177 12.87 -4.44 16.76
CA GLN A 177 13.43 -5.78 16.59
C GLN A 177 14.96 -5.77 16.65
N ALA A 178 15.62 -4.83 15.97
CA ALA A 178 17.06 -4.66 16.02
C ALA A 178 17.55 -4.38 17.45
N ILE A 179 16.89 -3.48 18.19
CA ILE A 179 17.19 -3.18 19.59
C ILE A 179 17.06 -4.43 20.47
N SER A 180 16.00 -5.23 20.28
CA SER A 180 15.77 -6.44 21.08
C SER A 180 16.83 -7.52 20.90
N ARG A 181 17.55 -7.51 19.78
CA ARG A 181 18.62 -8.46 19.44
C ARG A 181 20.02 -7.99 19.86
N VAL A 182 20.13 -6.84 20.53
CA VAL A 182 21.42 -6.33 20.98
C VAL A 182 21.97 -7.18 22.11
N ASN A 183 23.09 -7.85 21.82
CA ASN A 183 23.86 -8.60 22.81
C ASN A 183 24.49 -7.64 23.83
N TYR A 184 24.66 -8.14 25.06
CA TYR A 184 25.34 -7.43 26.12
C TYR A 184 26.20 -8.38 26.94
N ILE A 185 27.21 -7.83 27.60
CA ILE A 185 28.01 -8.53 28.61
C ILE A 185 27.64 -8.03 29.99
N LEU A 186 27.83 -8.88 31.01
CA LEU A 186 27.65 -8.50 32.41
C LEU A 186 28.98 -8.01 32.98
N TYR A 187 28.94 -6.90 33.70
CA TYR A 187 30.08 -6.31 34.38
C TYR A 187 29.73 -6.04 35.84
N THR A 188 30.51 -6.57 36.76
CA THR A 188 30.31 -6.30 38.19
C THR A 188 31.15 -5.10 38.60
N PHE A 189 30.52 -4.07 39.16
CA PHE A 189 31.22 -2.87 39.65
C PHE A 189 32.28 -3.23 40.70
N LYS A 190 33.48 -2.71 40.53
CA LYS A 190 34.62 -2.79 41.46
C LYS A 190 34.73 -1.50 42.27
N LYS A 191 35.46 -1.56 43.39
CA LYS A 191 35.71 -0.40 44.25
C LYS A 191 36.45 0.70 43.45
N GLY A 192 35.84 1.88 43.37
CA GLY A 192 36.41 3.04 42.68
C GLY A 192 36.03 3.18 41.19
N ASP A 193 35.19 2.28 40.69
CA ASP A 193 34.61 2.38 39.36
C ASP A 193 33.64 3.54 39.24
N THR A 194 33.59 4.09 38.03
CA THR A 194 32.52 4.99 37.61
C THR A 194 32.12 4.62 36.19
N LEU A 195 30.88 4.92 35.80
CA LEU A 195 30.40 4.67 34.44
C LEU A 195 31.28 5.33 33.38
N ALA A 196 31.83 6.53 33.66
CA ALA A 196 32.78 7.21 32.78
C ALA A 196 34.10 6.43 32.60
N LYS A 197 34.65 5.86 33.68
CA LYS A 197 35.86 5.03 33.60
C LYS A 197 35.59 3.74 32.83
N ILE A 198 34.45 3.10 33.10
CA ILE A 198 34.03 1.88 32.41
C ILE A 198 33.86 2.19 30.92
N ALA A 199 33.04 3.17 30.53
CA ALA A 199 32.85 3.57 29.14
C ALA A 199 34.18 3.87 28.43
N LYS A 200 35.06 4.67 29.05
CA LYS A 200 36.39 4.98 28.52
C LYS A 200 37.24 3.73 28.31
N SER A 201 37.12 2.70 29.14
CA SER A 201 37.88 1.46 28.97
C SER A 201 37.45 0.64 27.75
N TYR A 202 36.17 0.71 27.37
CA TYR A 202 35.62 -0.02 26.22
C TYR A 202 35.70 0.80 24.93
N THR A 203 35.28 2.07 24.94
CA THR A 203 35.13 2.87 23.72
C THR A 203 36.24 3.89 23.52
N ARG A 204 37.13 4.07 24.51
CA ARG A 204 38.12 5.16 24.61
C ARG A 204 37.50 6.54 24.80
N ASN A 205 36.18 6.64 24.98
CA ASN A 205 35.47 7.89 25.21
C ASN A 205 34.65 7.82 26.52
N ALA A 206 34.95 8.72 27.46
CA ALA A 206 34.24 8.79 28.74
C ALA A 206 32.79 9.26 28.58
N GLU A 207 32.48 10.04 27.53
CA GLU A 207 31.13 10.56 27.27
C GLU A 207 30.13 9.45 26.89
N ASP A 208 30.61 8.29 26.46
CA ASP A 208 29.77 7.12 26.16
C ASP A 208 29.15 6.50 27.42
N ALA A 209 29.48 7.00 28.61
CA ALA A 209 28.78 6.64 29.85
C ALA A 209 27.27 6.85 29.74
N LYS A 210 26.80 7.82 28.94
CA LYS A 210 25.37 8.03 28.66
C LYS A 210 24.69 6.80 28.04
N ILE A 211 25.40 6.01 27.24
CA ILE A 211 24.90 4.78 26.64
C ILE A 211 24.70 3.71 27.72
N LEU A 212 25.62 3.61 28.68
CA LEU A 212 25.50 2.68 29.80
C LEU A 212 24.33 3.06 30.71
N VAL A 213 24.15 4.35 30.99
CA VAL A 213 23.02 4.88 31.75
C VAL A 213 21.69 4.51 31.09
N ASP A 214 21.56 4.84 29.80
CA ASP A 214 20.36 4.55 29.02
C ASP A 214 20.07 3.05 28.95
N PHE A 215 21.04 2.23 28.55
CA PHE A 215 20.85 0.78 28.35
C PHE A 215 20.45 0.04 29.63
N ASN A 216 20.88 0.54 30.79
CA ASN A 216 20.57 -0.06 32.10
C ASN A 216 19.41 0.63 32.84
N ASN A 217 18.75 1.63 32.24
CA ASN A 217 17.69 2.42 32.87
C ASN A 217 18.11 2.96 34.26
N LEU A 218 19.30 3.56 34.34
CA LEU A 218 19.81 4.09 35.61
C LEU A 218 19.27 5.50 35.87
N ASP A 219 18.43 5.64 36.90
CA ASP A 219 17.86 6.93 37.32
C ASP A 219 18.93 7.87 37.91
N ASP A 220 19.86 7.33 38.69
CA ASP A 220 20.96 8.07 39.31
C ASP A 220 22.30 7.36 39.08
N PRO A 221 23.06 7.78 38.05
CA PRO A 221 24.36 7.21 37.71
C PRO A 221 25.42 7.29 38.82
N SER A 222 25.22 8.15 39.83
CA SER A 222 26.16 8.35 40.94
C SER A 222 25.97 7.36 42.09
N LYS A 223 24.85 6.63 42.13
CA LYS A 223 24.47 5.72 43.22
C LYS A 223 24.89 4.27 43.02
N VAL A 224 25.53 3.93 41.90
CA VAL A 224 25.99 2.57 41.62
C VAL A 224 27.04 2.12 42.63
N LYS A 225 26.91 0.88 43.14
CA LYS A 225 27.75 0.35 44.22
C LYS A 225 28.64 -0.80 43.74
N PRO A 226 29.83 -0.99 44.35
CA PRO A 226 30.62 -2.20 44.14
C PRO A 226 29.77 -3.45 44.40
N GLY A 227 29.86 -4.43 43.50
CA GLY A 227 29.08 -5.67 43.52
C GLY A 227 27.78 -5.62 42.70
N GLU A 228 27.29 -4.45 42.30
CA GLU A 228 26.14 -4.35 41.39
C GLU A 228 26.54 -4.76 39.96
N VAL A 229 25.59 -5.31 39.21
CA VAL A 229 25.82 -5.80 37.84
C VAL A 229 25.31 -4.79 36.83
N LEU A 230 26.20 -4.39 35.91
CA LEU A 230 25.96 -3.51 34.78
C LEU A 230 25.92 -4.33 33.48
N LYS A 231 24.92 -4.09 32.63
CA LYS A 231 24.88 -4.63 31.26
C LYS A 231 25.62 -3.68 30.32
N ILE A 232 26.64 -4.17 29.63
CA ILE A 232 27.39 -3.39 28.64
C ILE A 232 26.97 -3.84 27.24
N PRO A 233 26.26 -3.00 26.46
CA PRO A 233 25.75 -3.37 25.15
C PRO A 233 26.88 -3.50 24.13
N GLN A 234 26.82 -4.48 23.23
CA GLN A 234 27.81 -4.68 22.17
C GLN A 234 27.54 -3.77 20.96
N ILE A 235 27.63 -2.45 21.15
CA ILE A 235 27.36 -1.42 20.14
C ILE A 235 28.43 -0.32 20.14
N LYS A 236 28.59 0.42 19.03
CA LYS A 236 29.35 1.69 18.98
C LYS A 236 30.71 1.69 19.70
N GLY A 237 31.49 0.61 19.54
CA GLY A 237 32.82 0.52 20.13
C GLY A 237 32.86 -0.10 21.53
N PHE A 238 31.73 -0.40 22.17
CA PHE A 238 31.65 -1.32 23.31
C PHE A 238 31.88 -2.77 22.85
N LYS A 239 33.06 -3.02 22.29
CA LYS A 239 33.53 -4.36 21.91
C LYS A 239 34.51 -4.81 22.98
N LEU A 240 34.52 -6.11 23.27
CA LEU A 240 35.51 -6.69 24.16
C LEU A 240 36.90 -6.47 23.55
N VAL A 241 37.65 -5.49 24.04
CA VAL A 241 39.09 -5.43 23.78
C VAL A 241 39.67 -6.51 24.68
N ALA A 242 40.24 -7.56 24.09
CA ALA A 242 41.06 -8.52 24.83
C ALA A 242 42.27 -7.76 25.41
N ARG A 243 42.08 -7.11 26.56
CA ARG A 243 43.16 -6.48 27.29
C ARG A 243 43.94 -7.62 27.92
N ARG A 244 45.12 -7.91 27.36
CA ARG A 244 46.16 -8.67 28.05
C ARG A 244 46.59 -7.84 29.27
N GLU A 245 45.85 -7.96 30.36
CA GLU A 245 46.38 -7.59 31.67
C GLU A 245 47.26 -8.76 32.12
N LYS A 246 48.52 -8.45 32.45
CA LYS A 246 49.41 -9.39 33.12
C LYS A 246 48.72 -9.85 34.41
N PRO A 247 48.78 -11.15 34.77
CA PRO A 247 48.20 -11.62 36.01
C PRO A 247 49.02 -11.03 37.16
N ASP A 248 48.38 -10.25 38.01
CA ASP A 248 48.87 -9.97 39.36
C ASP A 248 47.94 -10.71 40.31
N ASP A 249 48.52 -11.77 40.87
CA ASP A 249 48.17 -12.63 41.99
C ASP A 249 46.75 -12.51 42.61
N GLY A 250 45.99 -13.60 42.45
CA GLY A 250 44.99 -14.02 43.43
C GLY A 250 43.55 -13.58 43.18
N ALA A 251 42.90 -14.14 42.16
CA ALA A 251 41.44 -14.25 42.14
C ALA A 251 41.00 -15.46 41.31
N GLU A 252 40.08 -16.22 41.88
CA GLU A 252 39.61 -17.52 41.44
C GLU A 252 39.04 -17.52 40.01
N GLU A 253 39.25 -18.66 39.36
CA GLU A 253 38.84 -19.05 38.03
C GLU A 253 37.32 -18.88 37.86
N PHE A 254 36.87 -17.89 37.09
CA PHE A 254 35.44 -17.66 36.88
C PHE A 254 34.88 -18.69 35.89
N SER A 255 34.10 -19.62 36.42
CA SER A 255 33.30 -20.59 35.68
C SER A 255 32.34 -19.90 34.72
N LEU A 256 32.44 -20.24 33.44
CA LEU A 256 31.47 -19.92 32.41
C LEU A 256 30.14 -20.62 32.73
N GLU A 257 29.20 -19.93 33.38
CA GLU A 257 27.79 -20.32 33.26
C GLU A 257 27.32 -20.00 31.84
N THR A 258 27.46 -21.03 31.00
CA THR A 258 26.87 -21.10 29.69
C THR A 258 25.35 -21.15 29.84
N VAL A 259 24.69 -20.02 29.64
CA VAL A 259 23.27 -20.00 29.31
C VAL A 259 23.10 -20.83 28.03
N PRO A 260 22.11 -21.73 27.92
CA PRO A 260 22.03 -22.68 26.82
C PRO A 260 22.06 -21.94 25.47
N LYS A 261 23.00 -22.37 24.61
CA LYS A 261 22.88 -22.16 23.17
C LYS A 261 21.56 -22.83 22.77
N GLU A 262 20.55 -22.03 22.45
CA GLU A 262 19.59 -22.49 21.45
C GLU A 262 20.41 -22.71 20.17
N GLU A 263 20.55 -23.99 19.84
CA GLU A 263 21.16 -24.45 18.60
C GLU A 263 20.43 -23.78 17.44
N SER A 264 21.12 -22.88 16.75
CA SER A 264 20.76 -22.52 15.39
C SER A 264 20.89 -23.79 14.53
N SER A 265 19.75 -24.45 14.29
CA SER A 265 19.63 -25.49 13.27
C SER A 265 20.14 -24.95 11.93
N PRO A 266 21.06 -25.65 11.23
CA PRO A 266 21.50 -25.28 9.88
C PRO A 266 20.46 -25.56 8.78
N ARG A 267 19.21 -25.86 9.12
CA ARG A 267 18.13 -26.15 8.18
C ARG A 267 16.84 -25.57 8.71
N ASP A 268 16.54 -24.35 8.27
CA ASP A 268 15.22 -23.85 7.90
C ASP A 268 15.36 -22.37 7.60
N LYS A 269 15.59 -22.04 6.31
CA LYS A 269 15.44 -20.65 5.86
C LYS A 269 13.96 -20.31 6.04
N THR A 270 13.64 -19.49 7.04
CA THR A 270 12.28 -18.96 7.26
C THR A 270 11.75 -18.26 6.00
N VAL A 271 10.44 -18.25 5.80
CA VAL A 271 9.76 -17.56 4.68
C VAL A 271 10.25 -16.11 4.52
N SER A 272 10.48 -15.41 5.63
CA SER A 272 11.02 -14.05 5.65
C SER A 272 12.46 -13.97 5.11
N SER A 273 13.33 -14.92 5.47
CA SER A 273 14.71 -14.95 4.96
C SER A 273 14.79 -15.28 3.47
N LEU A 274 13.90 -16.15 2.96
CA LEU A 274 13.81 -16.47 1.53
C LEU A 274 13.34 -15.26 0.71
N LEU A 275 12.42 -14.47 1.27
CA LEU A 275 11.92 -13.26 0.64
C LEU A 275 13.01 -12.17 0.57
N GLU A 276 13.75 -11.95 1.66
CA GLU A 276 14.86 -10.98 1.70
C GLU A 276 15.98 -11.35 0.71
N GLU A 277 16.35 -12.63 0.63
CA GLU A 277 17.35 -13.13 -0.32
C GLU A 277 16.86 -13.03 -1.78
N GLY A 278 15.59 -13.34 -2.04
CA GLY A 278 14.99 -13.17 -3.37
C GLY A 278 14.99 -11.71 -3.84
N ILE A 279 14.68 -10.77 -2.95
CA ILE A 279 14.73 -9.33 -3.24
C ILE A 279 16.17 -8.89 -3.54
N LEU A 280 17.15 -9.38 -2.78
CA LEU A 280 18.56 -9.07 -3.02
C LEU A 280 19.00 -9.53 -4.41
N LEU A 281 18.73 -10.79 -4.76
CA LEU A 281 19.06 -11.33 -6.08
C LEU A 281 18.34 -10.59 -7.22
N TYR A 282 17.09 -10.18 -7.01
CA TYR A 282 16.37 -9.33 -7.96
C TYR A 282 17.07 -7.99 -8.17
N THR A 283 17.52 -7.33 -7.09
CA THR A 283 18.24 -6.04 -7.18
C THR A 283 19.63 -6.17 -7.79
N GLU A 284 20.25 -7.34 -7.69
CA GLU A 284 21.53 -7.68 -8.31
C GLU A 284 21.36 -8.11 -9.78
N GLY A 285 20.13 -8.15 -10.30
CA GLY A 285 19.82 -8.56 -11.68
C GLY A 285 19.82 -10.07 -11.90
N ASN A 286 19.97 -10.88 -10.84
CA ASN A 286 19.93 -12.34 -10.92
C ASN A 286 18.48 -12.84 -10.90
N TYR A 287 17.74 -12.53 -11.97
CA TYR A 287 16.29 -12.75 -12.05
C TYR A 287 15.90 -14.25 -12.00
N LYS A 288 16.73 -15.16 -12.51
CA LYS A 288 16.43 -16.60 -12.49
C LYS A 288 16.45 -17.18 -11.08
N GLU A 289 17.43 -16.79 -10.26
CA GLU A 289 17.51 -17.25 -8.88
C GLU A 289 16.49 -16.55 -7.98
N ALA A 290 16.25 -15.26 -8.21
CA ALA A 290 15.19 -14.49 -7.54
C ALA A 290 13.80 -15.11 -7.76
N LEU A 291 13.50 -15.52 -9.00
CA LEU A 291 12.22 -16.18 -9.36
C LEU A 291 11.98 -17.42 -8.50
N ASN A 292 12.98 -18.30 -8.41
CA ASN A 292 12.90 -19.54 -7.63
C ASN A 292 12.66 -19.27 -6.14
N LEU A 293 13.22 -18.20 -5.59
CA LEU A 293 13.02 -17.84 -4.19
C LEU A 293 11.60 -17.28 -3.94
N PHE A 294 11.08 -16.44 -4.84
CA PHE A 294 9.70 -15.95 -4.71
C PHE A 294 8.66 -17.05 -4.87
N GLU A 295 8.88 -18.03 -5.75
CA GLU A 295 7.98 -19.20 -5.88
C GLU A 295 8.01 -20.07 -4.62
N LYS A 296 9.17 -20.25 -3.98
CA LYS A 296 9.28 -20.93 -2.68
C LYS A 296 8.56 -20.17 -1.56
N VAL A 297 8.71 -18.85 -1.52
CA VAL A 297 7.97 -18.01 -0.55
C VAL A 297 6.46 -18.15 -0.74
N LEU A 298 5.98 -18.20 -1.98
CA LEU A 298 4.55 -18.34 -2.27
C LEU A 298 4.00 -19.75 -2.10
N ALA A 299 4.86 -20.78 -2.14
CA ALA A 299 4.49 -22.14 -1.78
C ALA A 299 4.20 -22.27 -0.27
N GLU A 300 4.99 -21.57 0.57
CA GLU A 300 4.86 -21.59 2.03
C GLU A 300 3.86 -20.54 2.54
N ASP A 301 3.81 -19.35 1.93
CA ASP A 301 2.83 -18.29 2.18
C ASP A 301 2.19 -17.80 0.88
N PRO A 302 1.12 -18.46 0.42
CA PRO A 302 0.36 -18.05 -0.77
C PRO A 302 -0.30 -16.67 -0.64
N THR A 303 -0.33 -16.07 0.54
CA THR A 303 -0.93 -14.75 0.79
C THR A 303 0.10 -13.61 0.76
N SER A 304 1.39 -13.93 0.67
CA SER A 304 2.48 -12.95 0.62
C SER A 304 2.34 -11.99 -0.56
N TYR A 305 1.97 -10.74 -0.26
CA TYR A 305 1.82 -9.67 -1.26
C TYR A 305 3.15 -9.28 -1.88
N GLU A 306 4.21 -9.24 -1.07
CA GLU A 306 5.57 -8.87 -1.50
C GLU A 306 6.12 -9.91 -2.48
N ALA A 307 6.01 -11.20 -2.18
CA ALA A 307 6.47 -12.26 -3.07
C ALA A 307 5.68 -12.30 -4.40
N LYS A 308 4.36 -12.06 -4.37
CA LYS A 308 3.54 -11.93 -5.61
C LYS A 308 4.00 -10.77 -6.48
N ARG A 309 4.25 -9.61 -5.86
CA ARG A 309 4.71 -8.42 -6.56
C ARG A 309 6.07 -8.64 -7.21
N TYR A 310 7.04 -9.14 -6.44
CA TYR A 310 8.38 -9.39 -6.96
C TYR A 310 8.42 -10.54 -7.97
N LEU A 311 7.57 -11.57 -7.84
CA LEU A 311 7.42 -12.62 -8.86
C LEU A 311 6.98 -12.04 -10.20
N LEU A 312 6.01 -11.12 -10.20
CA LEU A 312 5.52 -10.46 -11.41
C LEU A 312 6.64 -9.66 -12.10
N LEU A 313 7.33 -8.81 -11.33
CA LEU A 313 8.46 -8.01 -11.81
C LEU A 313 9.61 -8.88 -12.34
N THR A 314 9.91 -9.99 -11.66
CA THR A 314 10.96 -10.92 -12.08
C THR A 314 10.61 -11.62 -13.40
N LYS A 315 9.34 -12.03 -13.58
CA LYS A 315 8.85 -12.63 -14.83
C LYS A 315 8.84 -11.64 -15.99
N GLU A 316 8.65 -10.36 -15.72
CA GLU A 316 8.73 -9.28 -16.71
C GLU A 316 10.17 -9.04 -17.16
N ASN A 317 11.12 -8.90 -16.24
CA ASN A 317 12.55 -8.76 -16.57
C ASN A 317 13.12 -9.99 -17.29
N LEU A 318 12.63 -11.20 -16.98
CA LEU A 318 13.01 -12.42 -17.70
C LEU A 318 12.44 -12.50 -19.12
N LYS A 319 11.36 -11.77 -19.45
CA LYS A 319 10.84 -11.65 -20.81
C LYS A 319 11.64 -10.66 -21.65
N GLU A 320 12.33 -9.71 -21.00
CA GLU A 320 13.14 -8.69 -21.65
C GLU A 320 14.61 -9.08 -21.84
N GLU A 321 15.04 -10.27 -21.42
CA GLU A 321 16.37 -10.76 -21.80
C GLU A 321 16.42 -11.01 -23.33
N PRO A 322 17.28 -10.30 -24.09
CA PRO A 322 17.50 -10.64 -25.48
C PRO A 322 18.33 -11.91 -25.51
N SER A 323 17.70 -13.05 -25.80
CA SER A 323 18.41 -14.28 -26.11
C SER A 323 19.19 -14.07 -27.42
N ALA A 324 20.49 -13.83 -27.30
CA ALA A 324 21.40 -13.80 -28.42
C ALA A 324 21.48 -15.19 -29.09
N GLN A 325 21.12 -15.18 -30.37
CA GLN A 325 21.59 -16.02 -31.48
C GLN A 325 21.40 -17.54 -31.42
N LYS A 326 20.50 -18.02 -32.28
CA LYS A 326 20.86 -19.04 -33.26
C LYS A 326 20.01 -18.90 -34.53
N ASP A 327 20.73 -18.81 -35.64
CA ASP A 327 20.27 -18.71 -37.02
C ASP A 327 19.32 -19.86 -37.42
N VAL A 328 18.28 -19.57 -38.21
CA VAL A 328 17.88 -20.29 -39.44
C VAL A 328 17.06 -19.32 -40.31
N GLU A 329 17.24 -19.45 -41.61
CA GLU A 329 17.02 -18.51 -42.71
C GLU A 329 15.89 -19.00 -43.65
N ILE A 330 15.18 -18.06 -44.30
CA ILE A 330 14.43 -18.07 -45.62
C ILE A 330 13.08 -18.86 -45.76
N PRO A 331 12.15 -18.58 -46.73
CA PRO A 331 11.58 -17.35 -47.36
C PRO A 331 10.01 -17.25 -47.42
N GLU A 332 9.57 -16.05 -47.87
CA GLU A 332 8.39 -15.63 -48.68
C GLU A 332 7.45 -16.65 -49.37
N GLU A 333 6.17 -16.24 -49.52
CA GLU A 333 5.25 -16.33 -50.69
C GLU A 333 3.80 -16.12 -50.20
N GLU A 334 2.81 -15.50 -50.87
CA GLU A 334 2.66 -14.68 -52.07
C GLU A 334 1.23 -14.08 -51.99
N GLU A 335 1.01 -12.93 -52.63
CA GLU A 335 -0.29 -12.24 -52.81
C GLU A 335 -1.29 -13.04 -53.67
N THR A 336 -2.61 -12.87 -53.43
CA THR A 336 -3.61 -12.84 -54.52
C THR A 336 -4.75 -11.85 -54.24
N GLU A 337 -5.23 -11.19 -55.29
CA GLU A 337 -5.96 -9.91 -55.34
C GLU A 337 -7.52 -9.97 -55.20
N ALA A 338 -8.08 -8.90 -54.58
CA ALA A 338 -9.24 -8.04 -54.91
C ALA A 338 -10.67 -8.62 -55.23
N PRO A 339 -11.80 -7.96 -54.82
CA PRO A 339 -12.17 -6.63 -55.33
C PRO A 339 -12.83 -5.61 -54.35
N LYS A 340 -12.39 -4.35 -54.51
CA LYS A 340 -13.09 -3.05 -54.40
C LYS A 340 -14.32 -2.89 -53.48
N TYR A 341 -14.10 -2.20 -52.36
CA TYR A 341 -14.99 -1.17 -51.80
C TYR A 341 -14.15 0.04 -51.33
N ALA A 342 -13.89 0.98 -52.24
CA ALA A 342 -12.85 2.02 -52.11
C ALA A 342 -13.33 3.37 -51.54
N THR A 343 -14.21 3.38 -50.54
CA THR A 343 -14.58 4.63 -49.85
C THR A 343 -14.39 4.60 -48.33
N GLY A 344 -14.24 3.43 -47.70
CA GLY A 344 -14.00 3.31 -46.25
C GLY A 344 -12.52 3.10 -45.84
N GLN A 345 -11.70 2.46 -46.68
CA GLN A 345 -10.29 2.15 -46.35
C GLN A 345 -9.40 3.39 -46.28
N LYS A 346 -9.65 4.38 -47.15
CA LYS A 346 -8.83 5.61 -47.20
C LYS A 346 -8.97 6.46 -45.94
N GLU A 347 -10.17 6.49 -45.36
CA GLU A 347 -10.45 7.23 -44.12
C GLU A 347 -9.82 6.55 -42.89
N THR A 348 -9.78 5.20 -42.87
CA THR A 348 -9.10 4.44 -41.82
C THR A 348 -7.57 4.51 -41.93
N ASP A 349 -7.02 4.51 -43.15
CA ASP A 349 -5.57 4.59 -43.38
C ASP A 349 -5.04 6.01 -43.08
N GLU A 350 -5.79 7.06 -43.44
CA GLU A 350 -5.45 8.45 -43.10
C GLU A 350 -5.56 8.73 -41.59
N ALA A 351 -6.55 8.15 -40.92
CA ALA A 351 -6.69 8.25 -39.47
C ALA A 351 -5.55 7.52 -38.74
N GLN A 352 -5.17 6.33 -39.22
CA GLN A 352 -4.07 5.55 -38.65
C GLN A 352 -2.71 6.24 -38.86
N ALA A 353 -2.43 6.74 -40.07
CA ALA A 353 -1.21 7.49 -40.36
C ALA A 353 -1.10 8.78 -39.52
N LYS A 354 -2.24 9.42 -39.23
CA LYS A 354 -2.29 10.59 -38.35
C LYS A 354 -2.01 10.21 -36.89
N ILE A 355 -2.57 9.11 -36.40
CA ILE A 355 -2.30 8.57 -35.06
C ILE A 355 -0.81 8.25 -34.91
N GLU A 356 -0.23 7.54 -35.87
CA GLU A 356 1.18 7.15 -35.84
C GLU A 356 2.12 8.36 -35.80
N LYS A 357 1.86 9.37 -36.64
CA LYS A 357 2.62 10.62 -36.63
C LYS A 357 2.55 11.38 -35.29
N ILE A 358 1.39 11.37 -34.63
CA ILE A 358 1.22 12.01 -33.32
C ILE A 358 1.96 11.19 -32.26
N LEU A 359 1.90 9.86 -32.34
CA LEU A 359 2.59 8.94 -31.44
C LEU A 359 4.11 9.09 -31.51
N GLU A 360 4.69 9.13 -32.73
CA GLU A 360 6.11 9.39 -32.96
C GLU A 360 6.56 10.72 -32.38
N ARG A 361 5.74 11.77 -32.54
CA ARG A 361 6.03 13.09 -31.96
C ARG A 361 6.03 13.04 -30.43
N GLY A 362 5.05 12.37 -29.83
CA GLY A 362 5.00 12.16 -28.38
C GLY A 362 6.21 11.40 -27.86
N LEU A 363 6.64 10.35 -28.58
CA LEU A 363 7.86 9.59 -28.27
C LEU A 363 9.13 10.46 -28.38
N SER A 364 9.23 11.29 -29.40
CA SER A 364 10.36 12.23 -29.54
C SER A 364 10.45 13.23 -28.39
N TYR A 365 9.32 13.72 -27.88
CA TYR A 365 9.30 14.57 -26.68
C TYR A 365 9.69 13.80 -25.43
N LYS A 366 9.19 12.56 -25.28
CA LYS A 366 9.55 11.67 -24.17
C LYS A 366 11.05 11.36 -24.14
N GLU A 367 11.66 11.05 -25.28
CA GLU A 367 13.12 10.82 -25.40
C GLU A 367 13.94 12.04 -24.98
N ARG A 368 13.42 13.24 -25.26
CA ARG A 368 14.00 14.51 -24.82
C ARG A 368 13.66 14.90 -23.38
N GLN A 369 12.92 14.06 -22.66
CA GLN A 369 12.43 14.30 -21.29
C GLN A 369 11.49 15.52 -21.18
N GLU A 370 10.92 15.95 -22.30
CA GLU A 370 9.88 16.98 -22.40
C GLU A 370 8.51 16.31 -22.12
N TYR A 371 8.33 15.83 -20.88
CA TYR A 371 7.21 14.93 -20.55
C TYR A 371 5.84 15.62 -20.61
N ALA A 372 5.74 16.93 -20.36
CA ALA A 372 4.47 17.66 -20.46
C ALA A 372 3.97 17.74 -21.91
N GLU A 373 4.89 17.97 -22.85
CA GLU A 373 4.66 17.97 -24.28
C GLU A 373 4.34 16.55 -24.79
N ALA A 374 5.05 15.54 -24.29
CA ALA A 374 4.77 14.13 -24.61
C ALA A 374 3.34 13.72 -24.19
N ILE A 375 2.94 14.06 -22.95
CA ILE A 375 1.59 13.84 -22.44
C ILE A 375 0.53 14.47 -23.36
N ALA A 376 0.74 15.73 -23.76
CA ALA A 376 -0.19 16.43 -24.63
C ALA A 376 -0.33 15.77 -26.01
N GLU A 377 0.73 15.20 -26.58
CA GLU A 377 0.65 14.43 -27.84
C GLU A 377 -0.06 13.08 -27.64
N PHE A 378 0.21 12.35 -26.56
CA PHE A 378 -0.48 11.08 -26.29
C PHE A 378 -1.98 11.27 -26.02
N GLU A 379 -2.37 12.35 -25.34
CA GLU A 379 -3.79 12.70 -25.16
C GLU A 379 -4.49 13.03 -26.49
N LYS A 380 -3.78 13.61 -27.47
CA LYS A 380 -4.34 13.77 -28.83
C LYS A 380 -4.59 12.44 -29.51
N VAL A 381 -3.72 11.43 -29.32
CA VAL A 381 -3.98 10.08 -29.81
C VAL A 381 -5.24 9.51 -29.17
N LEU A 382 -5.38 9.62 -27.85
CA LEU A 382 -6.55 9.08 -27.13
C LEU A 382 -7.86 9.83 -27.43
N ASN A 383 -7.80 11.08 -27.89
CA ASN A 383 -8.96 11.79 -28.41
C ASN A 383 -9.42 11.26 -29.78
N LEU A 384 -8.52 10.67 -30.56
CA LEU A 384 -8.82 10.06 -31.88
C LEU A 384 -9.18 8.58 -31.74
N ASP A 385 -8.46 7.86 -30.89
CA ASP A 385 -8.72 6.47 -30.53
C ASP A 385 -8.63 6.29 -28.99
N PRO A 386 -9.77 6.35 -28.29
CA PRO A 386 -9.82 6.18 -26.84
C PRO A 386 -9.32 4.83 -26.34
N ASP A 387 -9.19 3.81 -27.20
CA ASP A 387 -8.78 2.46 -26.83
C ASP A 387 -7.35 2.09 -27.26
N HIS A 388 -6.61 3.06 -27.80
CA HIS A 388 -5.22 2.87 -28.24
C HIS A 388 -4.29 2.46 -27.08
N ALA A 389 -3.96 1.17 -27.01
CA ALA A 389 -3.22 0.59 -25.89
C ALA A 389 -1.83 1.23 -25.66
N GLN A 390 -1.06 1.47 -26.74
CA GLN A 390 0.28 2.05 -26.62
C GLN A 390 0.25 3.50 -26.13
N ALA A 391 -0.68 4.33 -26.62
CA ALA A 391 -0.82 5.72 -26.18
C ALA A 391 -1.22 5.80 -24.70
N LYS A 392 -2.07 4.89 -24.21
CA LYS A 392 -2.37 4.79 -22.76
C LYS A 392 -1.12 4.46 -21.96
N ALA A 393 -0.32 3.49 -22.40
CA ALA A 393 0.92 3.11 -21.72
C ALA A 393 1.94 4.27 -21.68
N TYR A 394 2.20 4.92 -22.80
CA TYR A 394 3.15 6.04 -22.87
C TYR A 394 2.66 7.28 -22.12
N LEU A 395 1.35 7.52 -22.08
CA LEU A 395 0.75 8.60 -21.30
C LEU A 395 1.02 8.39 -19.81
N GLU A 396 0.76 7.20 -19.28
CA GLU A 396 0.98 6.89 -17.87
C GLU A 396 2.48 6.91 -17.51
N GLU A 397 3.34 6.37 -18.38
CA GLU A 397 4.79 6.42 -18.19
C GLU A 397 5.32 7.87 -18.17
N SER A 398 4.83 8.72 -19.08
CA SER A 398 5.20 10.14 -19.14
C SER A 398 4.69 10.91 -17.92
N ARG A 399 3.48 10.59 -17.42
CA ARG A 399 2.94 11.16 -16.18
C ARG A 399 3.78 10.76 -14.96
N GLU A 400 4.19 9.51 -14.86
CA GLU A 400 5.05 9.04 -13.78
C GLU A 400 6.42 9.72 -13.83
N ALA A 401 7.02 9.84 -15.01
CA ALA A 401 8.30 10.51 -15.20
C ALA A 401 8.23 12.00 -14.85
N LEU A 402 7.17 12.69 -15.28
CA LEU A 402 6.92 14.10 -14.93
C LEU A 402 6.73 14.29 -13.41
N GLN A 403 6.03 13.35 -12.75
CA GLN A 403 5.88 13.38 -11.29
C GLN A 403 7.20 13.11 -10.55
N LYS A 404 8.06 12.23 -11.07
CA LYS A 404 9.41 12.01 -10.55
C LYS A 404 10.27 13.27 -10.69
N GLN A 405 10.18 13.97 -11.82
CA GLN A 405 10.88 15.25 -12.03
C GLN A 405 10.41 16.33 -11.05
N ALA A 406 9.10 16.45 -10.82
CA ALA A 406 8.57 17.36 -9.79
C ALA A 406 9.08 17.00 -8.38
N THR A 407 9.16 15.71 -8.07
CA THR A 407 9.67 15.23 -6.77
C THR A 407 11.17 15.52 -6.60
N PHE A 408 11.94 15.35 -7.67
CA PHE A 408 13.37 15.69 -7.71
C PHE A 408 13.59 17.17 -7.41
N HIS A 409 12.93 18.07 -8.15
CA HIS A 409 13.04 19.52 -7.95
C HIS A 409 12.57 19.96 -6.55
N LEU A 410 11.54 19.33 -5.99
CA LEU A 410 11.10 19.61 -4.62
C LEU A 410 12.22 19.34 -3.60
N ASN A 411 12.91 18.21 -3.73
CA ASN A 411 14.00 17.82 -2.84
C ASN A 411 15.27 18.66 -3.04
N GLU A 412 15.59 19.01 -4.30
CA GLU A 412 16.70 19.92 -4.60
C GLU A 412 16.47 21.30 -3.99
N GLY A 413 15.25 21.84 -4.09
CA GLY A 413 14.90 23.09 -3.43
C GLY A 413 15.05 23.02 -1.91
N ILE A 414 14.64 21.91 -1.28
CA ILE A 414 14.85 21.69 0.16
C ILE A 414 16.34 21.63 0.50
N ARG A 415 17.17 21.00 -0.33
CA ARG A 415 18.63 20.94 -0.15
C ARG A 415 19.25 22.33 -0.21
N TYR A 416 18.92 23.12 -1.24
CA TYR A 416 19.38 24.50 -1.38
C TYR A 416 18.94 25.37 -0.21
N PHE A 417 17.69 25.22 0.24
CA PHE A 417 17.14 25.95 1.38
C PHE A 417 17.91 25.66 2.67
N ASN A 418 18.22 24.39 2.95
CA ASN A 418 19.02 23.98 4.12
C ASN A 418 20.45 24.54 4.07
N ASN A 419 21.00 24.75 2.87
CA ASN A 419 22.30 25.37 2.64
C ASN A 419 22.23 26.92 2.58
N GLN A 420 21.09 27.52 2.93
CA GLN A 420 20.84 28.98 2.87
C GLN A 420 20.97 29.60 1.46
N GLN A 421 20.92 28.77 0.41
CA GLN A 421 20.91 29.17 -0.99
C GLN A 421 19.46 29.45 -1.42
N LEU A 422 18.89 30.53 -0.90
CA LEU A 422 17.44 30.79 -0.94
C LEU A 422 16.92 31.04 -2.37
N GLU A 423 17.65 31.78 -3.18
CA GLU A 423 17.29 32.05 -4.58
C GLU A 423 17.25 30.77 -5.41
N GLN A 424 18.25 29.88 -5.26
CA GLN A 424 18.27 28.57 -5.92
C GLN A 424 17.13 27.68 -5.43
N ALA A 425 16.82 27.72 -4.13
CA ALA A 425 15.71 26.96 -3.57
C ALA A 425 14.36 27.36 -4.17
N ILE A 426 14.12 28.67 -4.31
CA ILE A 426 12.92 29.23 -4.94
C ILE A 426 12.82 28.77 -6.40
N ALA A 427 13.92 28.87 -7.15
CA ALA A 427 13.95 28.47 -8.56
C ALA A 427 13.64 26.98 -8.76
N GLU A 428 14.10 26.10 -7.86
CA GLU A 428 13.75 24.68 -7.91
C GLU A 428 12.27 24.45 -7.60
N TRP A 429 11.68 25.16 -6.64
CA TRP A 429 10.25 25.02 -6.35
C TRP A 429 9.35 25.65 -7.41
N ASP A 430 9.80 26.67 -8.14
CA ASP A 430 9.09 27.19 -9.32
C ASP A 430 8.90 26.11 -10.38
N LYS A 431 9.92 25.27 -10.62
CA LYS A 431 9.81 24.12 -11.54
C LYS A 431 8.75 23.13 -11.05
N VAL A 432 8.66 22.89 -9.74
CA VAL A 432 7.61 22.03 -9.16
C VAL A 432 6.22 22.60 -9.40
N LEU A 433 6.06 23.92 -9.23
CA LEU A 433 4.78 24.61 -9.42
C LEU A 433 4.40 24.76 -10.89
N ALA A 434 5.37 24.80 -11.80
CA ALA A 434 5.11 24.71 -13.24
C ALA A 434 4.52 23.35 -13.64
N ILE A 435 4.96 22.26 -12.98
CA ILE A 435 4.46 20.89 -13.23
C ILE A 435 3.13 20.65 -12.50
N ASN A 436 3.06 21.02 -11.23
CA ASN A 436 1.87 20.88 -10.39
C ASN A 436 1.62 22.20 -9.64
N PRO A 437 0.80 23.09 -10.23
CA PRO A 437 0.48 24.38 -9.63
C PRO A 437 -0.06 24.26 -8.21
N ASP A 438 -0.80 23.20 -7.89
CA ASP A 438 -1.46 22.96 -6.61
C ASP A 438 -0.58 22.23 -5.57
N ASN A 439 0.72 22.11 -5.83
CA ASN A 439 1.64 21.52 -4.88
C ASN A 439 1.84 22.44 -3.64
N GLN A 440 1.01 22.22 -2.62
CA GLN A 440 1.02 23.01 -1.39
C GLN A 440 2.40 23.03 -0.70
N LYS A 441 3.14 21.92 -0.73
CA LYS A 441 4.48 21.86 -0.11
C LYS A 441 5.44 22.82 -0.78
N ALA A 442 5.49 22.82 -2.11
CA ALA A 442 6.33 23.75 -2.87
C ALA A 442 5.96 25.21 -2.56
N ARG A 443 4.66 25.55 -2.55
CA ARG A 443 4.19 26.90 -2.17
C ARG A 443 4.63 27.30 -0.76
N ASP A 444 4.42 26.42 0.23
CA ASP A 444 4.77 26.69 1.64
C ASP A 444 6.28 26.90 1.82
N TYR A 445 7.09 26.06 1.17
CA TYR A 445 8.54 26.16 1.20
C TYR A 445 9.04 27.44 0.51
N GLN A 446 8.48 27.75 -0.66
CA GLN A 446 8.80 28.95 -1.42
C GLN A 446 8.47 30.22 -0.62
N GLN A 447 7.31 30.28 0.03
CA GLN A 447 6.93 31.40 0.88
C GLN A 447 7.92 31.61 2.04
N ARG A 448 8.37 30.53 2.67
CA ARG A 448 9.39 30.59 3.74
C ARG A 448 10.72 31.13 3.22
N ALA A 449 11.16 30.70 2.05
CA ALA A 449 12.37 31.22 1.42
C ALA A 449 12.25 32.72 1.08
N PHE A 450 11.13 33.16 0.52
CA PHE A 450 10.89 34.58 0.27
C PHE A 450 10.97 35.42 1.54
N THR A 451 10.30 34.99 2.62
CA THR A 451 10.33 35.70 3.91
C THR A 451 11.74 35.78 4.49
N MET A 452 12.53 34.71 4.38
CA MET A 452 13.90 34.69 4.88
C MET A 452 14.82 35.62 4.05
N LEU A 453 14.64 35.61 2.73
CA LEU A 453 15.40 36.43 1.79
C LEU A 453 15.11 37.93 1.99
N GLU A 454 13.85 38.29 2.24
CA GLU A 454 13.45 39.66 2.59
C GLU A 454 14.08 40.14 3.92
N LYS A 455 14.10 39.27 4.95
CA LYS A 455 14.78 39.56 6.22
C LYS A 455 16.28 39.78 6.03
N LEU A 456 16.94 38.97 5.20
CA LEU A 456 18.37 39.14 4.91
C LEU A 456 18.65 40.47 4.19
N ARG A 457 17.82 40.84 3.21
CA ARG A 457 17.94 42.12 2.50
C ARG A 457 17.76 43.32 3.42
N THR A 458 16.75 43.28 4.28
CA THR A 458 16.49 44.38 5.24
C THR A 458 17.62 44.53 6.26
N LEU A 459 18.19 43.42 6.75
CA LEU A 459 19.35 43.44 7.64
C LEU A 459 20.61 44.02 6.94
N GLN A 460 20.89 43.61 5.71
CA GLN A 460 22.02 44.17 4.94
C GLN A 460 21.87 45.67 4.69
N ASN A 461 20.66 46.14 4.37
CA ASN A 461 20.40 47.57 4.17
C ASN A 461 20.54 48.38 5.46
N SER A 462 20.20 47.80 6.62
CA SER A 462 20.36 48.45 7.93
C SER A 462 21.82 48.56 8.41
N GLN A 463 22.70 47.66 7.95
CA GLN A 463 24.14 47.69 8.27
C GLN A 463 24.97 48.57 7.31
N GLY A 464 24.37 49.05 6.21
CA GLY A 464 25.04 49.86 5.19
C GLY A 464 24.89 51.38 5.34
N GLN A 465 24.14 51.88 6.32
CA GLN A 465 24.05 53.32 6.60
C GLN A 465 24.95 53.66 7.81
N PRO A 466 26.15 54.26 7.61
CA PRO A 466 26.86 54.85 8.74
C PRO A 466 26.04 56.02 9.26
N GLU A 467 25.74 55.99 10.57
CA GLU A 467 25.11 57.10 11.28
C GLU A 467 25.90 58.38 11.00
N GLN A 468 25.33 59.28 10.19
CA GLN A 468 25.76 60.67 10.15
C GLN A 468 25.25 61.32 11.44
N SER A 469 26.03 61.15 12.51
CA SER A 469 25.89 61.89 13.75
C SER A 469 26.42 63.31 13.53
N ASN A 470 25.50 64.28 13.60
CA ASN A 470 25.72 65.72 13.72
C ASN A 470 26.63 66.09 14.90
#